data_AF-A0AAJ6HS24-F1
#
_entry.id   AF-A0AAJ6HS24-F1
#
_cell.length_a   1.000
_cell.length_b   1.000
_cell.length_c   1.000
_cell.angle_alpha   90.00
_cell.angle_beta   90.00
_cell.angle_gamma   90.00
#
_symmetry.space_group_name_H-M   'P 1'
#
loop_
_entity.id
_entity.type
_entity.pdbx_description
1 polymer ?
#
loop_
_entity_poly.entity_id
_entity_poly.type
_entity_poly.pdbx_seq_one_letter_code
_entity_poly.pdbx_strand_id
1 'polypeptide(L)'
;MAETKLGQQANYWWVNQGQTYQQERKAGILWAPKVQKNGIQPLHWQSMLEVRPGDVILHYAKGVRALSVVAAAAVDAHRPGDLPEDVWDRDGRMIRAAYGEAANAVTLDELPLDERLKEPQAGPFDRVGNVKQGYLFSLSKTFGEMFTAAFGDRFPGLAVASGSYVPSEARMEAVELLRALIGVPLLTVKGQTNKILAVRPPNVIVATESSPAGQQVPITWVENALQLLREHGSVTIHPDQIGYRSAFIGAVLLQLPYAQSTGSPPVISFGAGTAAESDASPQSPTDKVAADPFTGSLEKPFAGTQRGEQPALRRRLLGSMAEAECAICGETYPARFLWAAHIKPRSVCTDTERRDLTHVGMLACVFGCDALFEAGYISINENGHIVTSASEPEHKAIANKLANLEGRPVSAHTKASAAYFAWHQANLFRG
;
A
#
# COMPACT_ATOMS: atom_id res chain seq x y z
N MET A 1 15.42 36.74 8.34
CA MET A 1 15.45 35.54 9.21
C MET A 1 14.03 35.33 9.70
N ALA A 2 13.30 34.40 9.09
CA ALA A 2 11.94 34.07 9.46
C ALA A 2 11.89 32.57 9.70
N GLU A 3 11.60 32.20 10.95
CA GLU A 3 11.51 30.83 11.44
C GLU A 3 10.35 30.10 10.78
N THR A 4 10.63 28.92 10.26
CA THR A 4 9.68 27.97 9.69
C THR A 4 8.71 27.49 10.79
N LYS A 5 7.45 27.94 10.76
CA LYS A 5 6.38 27.34 11.58
C LYS A 5 5.88 26.07 10.89
N LEU A 6 6.22 24.91 11.46
CA LEU A 6 5.65 23.60 11.11
C LEU A 6 4.13 23.55 11.37
N GLY A 7 3.45 22.74 10.55
CA GLY A 7 2.00 22.69 10.37
C GLY A 7 1.14 22.25 11.58
N GLN A 8 -0.12 22.70 11.53
CA GLN A 8 -1.29 22.16 12.26
C GLN A 8 -1.44 20.64 12.01
N GLN A 9 -1.83 19.73 12.92
CA GLN A 9 -2.20 19.79 14.34
C GLN A 9 -2.31 18.33 14.87
N ALA A 10 -1.21 17.65 15.21
CA ALA A 10 -1.25 16.28 15.76
C ALA A 10 -1.72 16.28 17.23
N ASN A 11 -2.55 15.32 17.64
CA ASN A 11 -2.86 15.11 19.06
C ASN A 11 -1.78 14.26 19.71
N TYR A 12 -1.66 14.40 21.03
CA TYR A 12 -0.70 13.64 21.83
C TYR A 12 -1.42 12.68 22.75
N TRP A 13 -0.84 11.49 22.92
CA TRP A 13 -1.35 10.44 23.77
C TRP A 13 -0.25 9.88 24.66
N TRP A 14 -0.65 9.30 25.78
CA TRP A 14 0.22 8.63 26.71
C TRP A 14 -0.26 7.19 26.89
N VAL A 15 0.62 6.21 26.68
CA VAL A 15 0.30 4.79 26.90
C VAL A 15 1.18 4.17 27.99
N ASN A 16 0.57 3.44 28.92
CA ASN A 16 1.26 2.68 29.96
C ASN A 16 1.39 1.21 29.54
N GLN A 17 2.59 0.76 29.18
CA GLN A 17 2.82 -0.58 28.60
C GLN A 17 3.65 -1.52 29.48
N GLY A 18 3.90 -1.16 30.74
CA GLY A 18 4.45 -2.02 31.80
C GLY A 18 5.23 -3.27 31.35
N GLN A 19 4.56 -4.43 31.33
CA GLN A 19 5.13 -5.75 30.97
C GLN A 19 5.04 -6.10 29.47
N THR A 20 4.22 -5.40 28.68
CA THR A 20 3.94 -5.72 27.26
C THR A 20 4.68 -4.82 26.27
N TYR A 21 5.42 -3.83 26.76
CA TYR A 21 6.15 -2.85 25.95
C TYR A 21 7.02 -3.49 24.87
N GLN A 22 7.83 -4.50 25.21
CA GLN A 22 8.78 -5.10 24.25
C GLN A 22 8.06 -5.84 23.12
N GLN A 23 6.98 -6.54 23.42
CA GLN A 23 6.20 -7.31 22.46
C GLN A 23 5.39 -6.38 21.55
N GLU A 24 4.69 -5.40 22.12
CA GLU A 24 3.89 -4.41 21.37
C GLU A 24 4.76 -3.57 20.44
N ARG A 25 5.93 -3.13 20.94
CA ARG A 25 6.92 -2.43 20.13
C ARG A 25 7.47 -3.28 18.99
N LYS A 26 7.88 -4.53 19.27
CA LYS A 26 8.42 -5.42 18.22
C LYS A 26 7.40 -5.68 17.11
N ALA A 27 6.12 -5.75 17.46
CA ALA A 27 5.03 -5.91 16.51
C ALA A 27 4.58 -4.59 15.85
N GLY A 28 5.00 -3.42 16.35
CA GLY A 28 4.61 -2.11 15.82
C GLY A 28 3.16 -1.75 16.12
N ILE A 29 2.64 -2.13 17.29
CA ILE A 29 1.22 -1.99 17.65
C ILE A 29 1.02 -1.47 19.08
N LEU A 30 -0.20 -1.01 19.37
CA LEU A 30 -0.80 -0.99 20.71
C LEU A 30 -2.00 -1.93 20.67
N TRP A 31 -2.30 -2.63 21.76
CA TRP A 31 -3.44 -3.55 21.83
C TRP A 31 -4.12 -3.53 23.20
N ALA A 32 -5.46 -3.50 23.22
CA ALA A 32 -6.25 -3.63 24.45
C ALA A 32 -7.51 -4.48 24.21
N PRO A 33 -8.00 -5.25 25.22
CA PRO A 33 -9.22 -6.04 25.07
C PRO A 33 -10.47 -5.15 24.96
N LYS A 34 -11.55 -5.66 24.33
CA LYS A 34 -12.81 -4.91 24.20
C LYS A 34 -13.64 -4.91 25.49
N VAL A 35 -13.51 -5.96 26.31
CA VAL A 35 -14.31 -6.17 27.52
C VAL A 35 -13.39 -6.78 28.59
N GLN A 36 -13.55 -6.38 29.86
CA GLN A 36 -12.90 -7.09 30.96
C GLN A 36 -13.51 -8.48 31.14
N LYS A 37 -12.80 -9.38 31.85
CA LYS A 37 -13.34 -10.70 32.28
C LYS A 37 -14.68 -10.60 33.05
N ASN A 38 -15.05 -9.42 33.57
CA ASN A 38 -16.27 -9.16 34.32
C ASN A 38 -17.38 -8.43 33.52
N GLY A 39 -17.19 -8.19 32.21
CA GLY A 39 -18.21 -7.52 31.37
C GLY A 39 -18.20 -5.99 31.38
N ILE A 40 -17.34 -5.34 32.19
CA ILE A 40 -17.28 -3.87 32.30
C ILE A 40 -16.26 -3.32 31.28
N GLN A 41 -16.65 -2.28 30.52
CA GLN A 41 -15.75 -1.53 29.64
C GLN A 41 -15.19 -0.28 30.35
N PRO A 42 -13.90 -0.22 30.70
CA PRO A 42 -13.26 0.98 31.21
C PRO A 42 -13.12 2.06 30.13
N LEU A 43 -13.38 3.32 30.50
CA LEU A 43 -13.33 4.50 29.60
C LEU A 43 -12.01 4.62 28.81
N HIS A 44 -10.87 4.24 29.39
CA HIS A 44 -9.55 4.36 28.78
C HIS A 44 -9.31 3.42 27.58
N TRP A 45 -10.21 2.46 27.31
CA TRP A 45 -10.18 1.67 26.06
C TRP A 45 -11.03 2.26 24.94
N GLN A 46 -11.95 3.18 25.28
CA GLN A 46 -12.65 3.98 24.28
C GLN A 46 -11.71 5.02 23.66
N SER A 47 -10.72 5.51 24.42
CA SER A 47 -9.70 6.43 23.91
C SER A 47 -8.91 5.86 22.72
N MET A 48 -8.78 4.53 22.58
CA MET A 48 -8.20 3.94 21.36
C MET A 48 -9.00 4.29 20.09
N LEU A 49 -10.32 4.47 20.19
CA LEU A 49 -11.18 4.89 19.07
C LEU A 49 -11.03 6.37 18.73
N GLU A 50 -10.42 7.16 19.61
CA GLU A 50 -10.19 8.60 19.41
C GLU A 50 -8.83 8.87 18.76
N VAL A 51 -7.87 7.95 18.91
CA VAL A 51 -6.55 8.03 18.27
C VAL A 51 -6.69 8.06 16.75
N ARG A 52 -5.97 8.97 16.09
CA ARG A 52 -5.97 9.17 14.63
C ARG A 52 -4.57 8.97 14.03
N PRO A 53 -4.47 8.54 12.76
CA PRO A 53 -3.20 8.57 12.03
C PRO A 53 -2.55 9.96 12.10
N GLY A 54 -1.25 9.99 12.38
CA GLY A 54 -0.47 11.21 12.60
C GLY A 54 -0.42 11.69 14.06
N ASP A 55 -1.24 11.15 14.96
CA ASP A 55 -1.11 11.42 16.39
C ASP A 55 0.21 10.86 16.95
N VAL A 56 0.73 11.49 18.00
CA VAL A 56 1.98 11.10 18.65
C VAL A 56 1.68 10.41 19.97
N ILE A 57 2.25 9.23 20.19
CA ILE A 57 2.08 8.47 21.44
C ILE A 57 3.39 8.42 22.21
N LEU A 58 3.34 8.79 23.49
CA LEU A 58 4.40 8.63 24.47
C LEU A 58 4.26 7.26 25.16
N HIS A 59 5.24 6.39 24.95
CA HIS A 59 5.23 5.02 25.49
C HIS A 59 5.93 4.93 26.83
N TYR A 60 5.14 4.86 27.91
CA TYR A 60 5.63 4.82 29.27
C TYR A 60 5.76 3.38 29.82
N ALA A 61 6.97 3.02 30.20
CA ALA A 61 7.31 1.81 30.95
C ALA A 61 8.50 2.09 31.88
N LYS A 62 8.20 2.53 33.12
CA LYS A 62 9.18 3.04 34.09
C LYS A 62 10.07 4.13 33.47
N GLY A 63 9.43 5.14 32.89
CA GLY A 63 10.02 6.16 32.02
C GLY A 63 9.43 6.09 30.60
N VAL A 64 9.45 7.20 29.86
CA VAL A 64 9.07 7.25 28.45
C VAL A 64 10.19 6.64 27.63
N ARG A 65 9.91 5.48 27.02
CA ARG A 65 10.88 4.62 26.32
C ARG A 65 10.88 4.82 24.81
N ALA A 66 9.73 5.23 24.25
CA ALA A 66 9.59 5.49 22.83
C ALA A 66 8.57 6.61 22.61
N LEU A 67 8.70 7.25 21.46
CA LEU A 67 7.64 7.98 20.81
C LEU A 67 7.17 7.15 19.62
N SER A 68 5.89 7.14 19.32
CA SER A 68 5.43 6.62 18.04
C SER A 68 4.51 7.60 17.34
N VAL A 69 4.50 7.54 16.02
CA VAL A 69 3.47 8.17 15.21
C VAL A 69 2.45 7.10 14.85
N VAL A 70 1.18 7.38 15.11
CA VAL A 70 0.10 6.48 14.76
C VAL A 70 0.07 6.35 13.24
N ALA A 71 0.35 5.15 12.77
CA ALA A 71 0.26 4.82 11.35
C ALA A 71 -1.20 4.52 10.97
N ALA A 72 -1.97 4.07 11.96
CA ALA A 72 -3.25 3.42 11.75
C ALA A 72 -4.22 3.65 12.91
N ALA A 73 -5.49 3.97 12.63
CA ALA A 73 -6.54 4.02 13.65
C ALA A 73 -6.77 2.64 14.32
N ALA A 74 -7.48 2.63 15.46
CA ALA A 74 -7.78 1.38 16.15
C ALA A 74 -8.71 0.46 15.34
N VAL A 75 -8.34 -0.83 15.23
CA VAL A 75 -9.07 -1.88 14.50
C VAL A 75 -9.51 -2.98 15.46
N ASP A 76 -10.62 -3.63 15.19
CA ASP A 76 -10.97 -4.87 15.87
C ASP A 76 -10.02 -6.00 15.42
N ALA A 77 -9.30 -6.60 16.36
CA ALA A 77 -8.28 -7.61 16.06
C ALA A 77 -8.20 -8.69 17.14
N HIS A 78 -7.91 -9.91 16.72
CA HIS A 78 -7.53 -10.99 17.62
C HIS A 78 -6.22 -10.63 18.34
N ARG A 79 -6.06 -11.13 19.56
CA ARG A 79 -4.81 -10.97 20.32
C ARG A 79 -3.62 -11.56 19.52
N PRO A 80 -2.55 -10.79 19.28
CA PRO A 80 -1.31 -11.34 18.73
C PRO A 80 -0.78 -12.50 19.59
N GLY A 81 -0.33 -13.57 18.92
CA GLY A 81 0.15 -14.80 19.58
C GLY A 81 1.38 -14.59 20.48
N ASP A 82 2.15 -13.54 20.23
CA ASP A 82 3.36 -13.20 20.99
C ASP A 82 3.08 -12.44 22.31
N LEU A 83 1.82 -12.09 22.60
CA LEU A 83 1.42 -11.44 23.86
C LEU A 83 1.11 -12.50 24.95
N PRO A 84 1.44 -12.26 26.24
CA PRO A 84 1.24 -13.21 27.34
C PRO A 84 -0.20 -13.74 27.43
N GLU A 85 -0.36 -15.05 27.67
CA GLU A 85 -1.66 -15.73 27.64
C GLU A 85 -2.66 -15.26 28.70
N ASP A 86 -2.18 -14.82 29.86
CA ASP A 86 -2.98 -14.81 31.07
C ASP A 86 -3.76 -13.51 31.35
N VAL A 87 -3.55 -12.46 30.55
CA VAL A 87 -3.96 -11.10 30.94
C VAL A 87 -5.28 -10.66 30.28
N TRP A 88 -5.61 -11.10 29.05
CA TRP A 88 -6.69 -10.49 28.26
C TRP A 88 -7.49 -11.46 27.36
N ASP A 89 -8.73 -11.05 27.03
CA ASP A 89 -9.68 -11.76 26.17
C ASP A 89 -9.14 -11.93 24.72
N ARG A 90 -9.68 -12.89 23.94
CA ARG A 90 -9.20 -13.19 22.58
C ARG A 90 -9.48 -12.05 21.58
N ASP A 91 -10.54 -11.29 21.81
CA ASP A 91 -10.98 -10.19 20.95
C ASP A 91 -10.67 -8.82 21.56
N GLY A 92 -9.90 -8.02 20.84
CA GLY A 92 -9.43 -6.70 21.28
C GLY A 92 -9.47 -5.65 20.18
N ARG A 93 -8.85 -4.51 20.48
CA ARG A 93 -8.57 -3.43 19.55
C ARG A 93 -7.08 -3.27 19.39
N MET A 94 -6.64 -2.96 18.18
CA MET A 94 -5.24 -2.78 17.83
C MET A 94 -5.03 -1.47 17.08
N ILE A 95 -4.08 -0.66 17.51
CA ILE A 95 -3.58 0.52 16.78
C ILE A 95 -2.22 0.13 16.21
N ARG A 96 -1.90 0.49 14.97
CA ARG A 96 -0.51 0.39 14.49
C ARG A 96 0.19 1.73 14.59
N ALA A 97 1.44 1.68 15.03
CA ALA A 97 2.24 2.86 15.24
C ALA A 97 3.70 2.60 14.85
N ALA A 98 4.34 3.62 14.28
CA ALA A 98 5.75 3.59 13.93
C ALA A 98 6.56 4.09 15.13
N TYR A 99 7.26 3.17 15.81
CA TYR A 99 8.03 3.48 17.02
C TYR A 99 9.40 4.07 16.68
N GLY A 100 9.74 5.19 17.31
CA GLY A 100 11.10 5.66 17.53
C GLY A 100 11.50 5.41 18.98
N GLU A 101 12.42 4.47 19.21
CA GLU A 101 12.95 4.22 20.55
C GLU A 101 13.87 5.35 21.01
N ALA A 102 13.82 5.62 22.31
CA ALA A 102 14.75 6.54 22.94
C ALA A 102 16.13 5.90 23.04
N ALA A 103 17.19 6.67 22.74
CA ALA A 103 18.55 6.27 23.10
C ALA A 103 18.69 6.07 24.62
N ASN A 104 18.04 6.94 25.39
CA ASN A 104 17.89 6.83 26.85
C ASN A 104 16.47 7.26 27.24
N ALA A 105 15.82 6.47 28.10
CA ALA A 105 14.46 6.73 28.54
C ALA A 105 14.34 8.05 29.31
N VAL A 106 13.28 8.82 29.07
CA VAL A 106 12.97 10.02 29.87
C VAL A 106 12.27 9.56 31.14
N THR A 107 12.91 9.74 32.28
CA THR A 107 12.36 9.36 33.58
C THR A 107 11.22 10.30 33.99
N LEU A 108 10.36 9.87 34.92
CA LEU A 108 9.26 10.72 35.40
C LEU A 108 9.78 11.98 36.13
N ASP A 109 10.95 11.89 36.77
CA ASP A 109 11.58 13.01 37.47
C ASP A 109 12.15 14.06 36.52
N GLU A 110 12.51 13.66 35.30
CA GLU A 110 12.88 14.60 34.23
C GLU A 110 11.68 15.36 33.65
N LEU A 111 10.45 14.87 33.86
CA LEU A 111 9.23 15.55 33.44
C LEU A 111 8.83 16.62 34.48
N PRO A 112 8.82 17.92 34.13
CA PRO A 112 8.54 18.98 35.08
C PRO A 112 7.22 18.76 35.81
N LEU A 113 7.25 18.80 37.15
CA LEU A 113 6.06 18.56 37.97
C LEU A 113 4.94 19.56 37.65
N ASP A 114 5.28 20.82 37.46
CA ASP A 114 4.31 21.87 37.14
C ASP A 114 3.59 21.62 35.81
N GLU A 115 4.28 21.07 34.80
CA GLU A 115 3.65 20.70 33.53
C GLU A 115 2.76 19.47 33.68
N ARG A 116 3.16 18.48 34.50
CA ARG A 116 2.32 17.31 34.82
C ARG A 116 1.04 17.70 35.56
N LEU A 117 1.11 18.68 36.46
CA LEU A 117 -0.04 19.15 37.24
C LEU A 117 -1.01 20.03 36.44
N LYS A 118 -0.58 20.59 35.29
CA LYS A 118 -1.45 21.33 34.35
C LYS A 118 -2.30 20.42 33.46
N GLU A 119 -1.94 19.15 33.34
CA GLU A 119 -2.70 18.22 32.51
C GLU A 119 -4.13 18.02 33.03
N PRO A 120 -5.13 17.85 32.12
CA PRO A 120 -6.51 17.66 32.52
C PRO A 120 -6.70 16.46 33.45
N GLN A 121 -7.78 16.47 34.25
CA GLN A 121 -8.11 15.34 35.13
C GLN A 121 -8.29 14.00 34.37
N ALA A 122 -8.64 14.05 33.08
CA ALA A 122 -8.73 12.88 32.21
C ALA A 122 -7.37 12.37 31.68
N GLY A 123 -6.29 13.15 31.82
CA GLY A 123 -4.94 12.83 31.37
C GLY A 123 -4.19 11.84 32.27
N PRO A 124 -2.92 11.53 31.96
CA PRO A 124 -2.18 10.42 32.57
C PRO A 124 -1.68 10.67 34.00
N PHE A 125 -1.72 11.91 34.50
CA PHE A 125 -1.17 12.28 35.81
C PHE A 125 -2.25 12.52 36.87
N ASP A 126 -2.03 12.05 38.09
CA ASP A 126 -2.87 12.33 39.25
C ASP A 126 -2.61 13.72 39.86
N ARG A 127 -3.32 14.05 40.95
CA ARG A 127 -3.23 15.38 41.59
C ARG A 127 -1.87 15.70 42.21
N VAL A 128 -0.99 14.72 42.34
CA VAL A 128 0.38 14.88 42.83
C VAL A 128 1.42 14.62 41.72
N GLY A 129 0.97 14.48 40.48
CA GLY A 129 1.80 14.30 39.29
C GLY A 129 2.21 12.85 39.00
N ASN A 130 1.81 11.87 39.81
CA ASN A 130 2.15 10.47 39.55
C ASN A 130 1.35 9.92 38.36
N VAL A 131 1.90 8.91 37.69
CA VAL A 131 1.23 8.25 36.56
C VAL A 131 0.06 7.40 37.06
N LYS A 132 -1.14 7.65 36.53
CA LYS A 132 -2.37 6.92 36.86
C LYS A 132 -2.33 5.47 36.35
N GLN A 133 -3.10 4.62 37.03
CA GLN A 133 -3.41 3.28 36.54
C GLN A 133 -4.43 3.36 35.39
N GLY A 134 -4.08 2.82 34.23
CA GLY A 134 -4.88 2.82 33.00
C GLY A 134 -3.97 2.63 31.79
N TYR A 135 -4.55 2.32 30.62
CA TYR A 135 -3.77 1.96 29.43
C TYR A 135 -3.39 3.17 28.58
N LEU A 136 -4.38 3.92 28.08
CA LEU A 136 -4.19 5.02 27.13
C LEU A 136 -4.92 6.28 27.61
N PHE A 137 -4.23 7.42 27.59
CA PHE A 137 -4.75 8.72 28.01
C PHE A 137 -4.44 9.78 26.94
N SER A 138 -5.34 10.73 26.75
CA SER A 138 -5.01 11.93 25.98
C SER A 138 -4.06 12.84 26.76
N LEU A 139 -3.18 13.52 26.03
CA LEU A 139 -2.33 14.59 26.54
C LEU A 139 -2.80 15.92 25.96
N SER A 140 -2.60 17.00 26.71
CA SER A 140 -2.75 18.33 26.13
C SER A 140 -1.68 18.55 25.05
N LYS A 141 -2.05 19.32 24.03
CA LYS A 141 -1.13 19.72 22.97
C LYS A 141 0.11 20.42 23.53
N THR A 142 -0.08 21.26 24.53
CA THR A 142 0.99 22.01 25.21
C THR A 142 2.01 21.07 25.85
N PHE A 143 1.55 20.03 26.56
CA PHE A 143 2.45 19.05 27.16
C PHE A 143 3.21 18.25 26.11
N GLY A 144 2.53 17.81 25.05
CA GLY A 144 3.15 17.06 23.96
C GLY A 144 4.21 17.85 23.18
N GLU A 145 3.91 19.12 22.87
CA GLU A 145 4.85 20.05 22.23
C GLU A 145 6.05 20.34 23.13
N MET A 146 5.81 20.57 24.43
CA MET A 146 6.87 20.76 25.42
C MET A 146 7.78 19.53 25.50
N PHE A 147 7.21 18.33 25.59
CA PHE A 147 7.97 17.08 25.64
C PHE A 147 8.83 16.90 24.39
N THR A 148 8.23 17.11 23.21
CA THR A 148 8.91 16.96 21.92
C THR A 148 10.06 17.96 21.78
N ALA A 149 9.85 19.22 22.18
CA ALA A 149 10.88 20.25 22.15
C ALA A 149 12.03 19.97 23.14
N ALA A 150 11.72 19.46 24.34
CA ALA A 150 12.72 19.24 25.39
C ALA A 150 13.49 17.91 25.24
N PHE A 151 12.86 16.87 24.68
CA PHE A 151 13.39 15.52 24.68
C PHE A 151 13.42 14.84 23.30
N GLY A 152 12.89 15.47 22.24
CA GLY A 152 12.73 14.87 20.91
C GLY A 152 14.02 14.31 20.31
N ASP A 153 15.15 14.97 20.53
CA ASP A 153 16.47 14.52 20.06
C ASP A 153 16.89 13.14 20.60
N ARG A 154 16.31 12.71 21.73
CA ARG A 154 16.54 11.37 22.28
C ARG A 154 15.85 10.28 21.47
N PHE A 155 14.95 10.61 20.55
CA PHE A 155 14.10 9.69 19.77
C PHE A 155 14.38 9.80 18.25
N PRO A 156 15.56 9.38 17.76
CA PRO A 156 16.00 9.63 16.38
C PRO A 156 15.13 8.97 15.31
N GLY A 157 14.37 7.93 15.65
CA GLY A 157 13.42 7.28 14.73
C GLY A 157 12.22 8.14 14.34
N LEU A 158 11.93 9.21 15.09
CA LEU A 158 10.80 10.10 14.79
C LEU A 158 11.12 11.14 13.72
N ALA A 159 12.40 11.51 13.54
CA ALA A 159 12.84 12.47 12.52
C ALA A 159 12.68 11.93 11.08
N VAL A 160 12.53 10.62 10.93
CA VAL A 160 12.23 9.93 9.66
C VAL A 160 10.71 9.76 9.44
N ALA A 161 9.89 10.00 10.47
CA ALA A 161 8.45 9.73 10.47
C ALA A 161 7.56 10.98 10.31
N SER A 162 8.15 12.19 10.32
CA SER A 162 7.43 13.45 10.10
C SER A 162 7.33 13.86 8.62
N GLY A 163 7.72 12.97 7.70
CA GLY A 163 7.52 13.14 6.26
C GLY A 163 7.24 11.81 5.58
N SER A 164 6.04 11.71 5.00
CA SER A 164 5.61 10.73 3.98
C SER A 164 5.10 9.36 4.40
N TYR A 165 4.16 8.85 3.61
CA TYR A 165 3.79 7.44 3.38
C TYR A 165 4.10 7.09 1.90
N VAL A 166 4.85 6.01 1.54
CA VAL A 166 5.01 5.50 0.14
C VAL A 166 4.34 4.14 0.07
N PRO A 167 3.36 4.00 -0.83
CA PRO A 167 2.83 2.71 -1.21
C PRO A 167 3.96 1.81 -1.74
N SER A 168 3.95 0.53 -1.41
CA SER A 168 4.87 -0.48 -1.97
C SER A 168 5.05 -0.39 -3.49
N GLU A 169 4.02 0.05 -4.19
CA GLU A 169 3.92 0.22 -5.63
C GLU A 169 4.89 1.29 -6.17
N ALA A 170 5.24 2.30 -5.36
CA ALA A 170 6.25 3.30 -5.72
C ALA A 170 7.69 2.86 -5.39
N ARG A 171 7.85 1.69 -4.75
CA ARG A 171 9.14 0.98 -4.64
C ARG A 171 9.38 -0.01 -5.79
N MET A 172 8.37 -0.27 -6.64
CA MET A 172 8.55 -1.09 -7.83
C MET A 172 9.43 -0.38 -8.85
N GLU A 173 10.23 -1.15 -9.59
CA GLU A 173 10.90 -0.67 -10.80
C GLU A 173 9.87 -0.09 -11.78
N ALA A 174 10.18 1.05 -12.43
CA ALA A 174 9.24 1.74 -13.32
C ALA A 174 8.69 0.83 -14.43
N VAL A 175 9.48 -0.14 -14.90
CA VAL A 175 9.06 -1.13 -15.89
C VAL A 175 7.87 -1.95 -15.40
N GLU A 176 7.86 -2.35 -14.12
CA GLU A 176 6.78 -3.16 -13.53
C GLU A 176 5.49 -2.36 -13.40
N LEU A 177 5.59 -1.13 -12.86
CA LEU A 177 4.46 -0.22 -12.75
C LEU A 177 3.83 0.07 -14.13
N LEU A 178 4.65 0.37 -15.12
CA LEU A 178 4.18 0.68 -16.48
C LEU A 178 3.52 -0.52 -17.15
N ARG A 179 4.02 -1.75 -16.91
CA ARG A 179 3.41 -2.99 -17.43
C ARG A 179 2.03 -3.23 -16.85
N ALA A 180 1.84 -3.01 -15.55
CA ALA A 180 0.54 -3.13 -14.88
C ALA A 180 -0.51 -2.14 -15.42
N LEU A 181 -0.05 -1.00 -15.98
CA LEU A 181 -0.90 0.05 -16.53
C LEU A 181 -1.15 -0.08 -18.05
N ILE A 182 -0.67 -1.15 -18.69
CA ILE A 182 -0.90 -1.37 -20.12
C ILE A 182 -2.41 -1.45 -20.43
N GLY A 183 -2.83 -0.56 -21.34
CA GLY A 183 -4.21 -0.46 -21.77
C GLY A 183 -5.17 0.24 -20.82
N VAL A 184 -4.72 0.66 -19.64
CA VAL A 184 -5.52 1.45 -18.70
C VAL A 184 -5.60 2.90 -19.22
N PRO A 185 -6.78 3.53 -19.27
CA PRO A 185 -6.90 4.96 -19.54
C PRO A 185 -6.24 5.76 -18.41
N LEU A 186 -5.23 6.56 -18.74
CA LEU A 186 -4.47 7.38 -17.80
C LEU A 186 -4.83 8.86 -18.01
N LEU A 187 -5.65 9.40 -17.12
CA LEU A 187 -6.04 10.81 -17.17
C LEU A 187 -4.90 11.69 -16.66
N THR A 188 -4.49 12.68 -17.44
CA THR A 188 -3.60 13.74 -16.95
C THR A 188 -4.33 14.63 -15.96
N VAL A 189 -3.58 15.45 -15.23
CA VAL A 189 -4.12 16.52 -14.38
C VAL A 189 -5.07 17.47 -15.14
N LYS A 190 -4.86 17.65 -16.46
CA LYS A 190 -5.69 18.48 -17.33
C LYS A 190 -6.86 17.71 -17.98
N GLY A 191 -7.09 16.46 -17.58
CA GLY A 191 -8.17 15.61 -18.08
C GLY A 191 -7.92 14.95 -19.44
N GLN A 192 -6.74 15.13 -20.04
CA GLN A 192 -6.40 14.47 -21.30
C GLN A 192 -6.13 12.98 -21.07
N THR A 193 -6.64 12.12 -21.96
CA THR A 193 -6.43 10.68 -21.83
C THR A 193 -5.14 10.24 -22.51
N ASN A 194 -4.29 9.53 -21.77
CA ASN A 194 -3.16 8.77 -22.31
C ASN A 194 -3.47 7.29 -22.19
N LYS A 195 -2.80 6.47 -22.99
CA LYS A 195 -2.88 5.01 -22.89
C LYS A 195 -1.52 4.40 -23.17
N ILE A 196 -1.03 3.57 -22.25
CA ILE A 196 0.18 2.78 -22.51
C ILE A 196 -0.19 1.68 -23.48
N LEU A 197 0.47 1.65 -24.64
CA LEU A 197 0.28 0.62 -25.67
C LEU A 197 1.20 -0.57 -25.44
N ALA A 198 2.46 -0.30 -25.04
CA ALA A 198 3.47 -1.31 -24.78
C ALA A 198 4.61 -0.73 -23.93
N VAL A 199 5.31 -1.60 -23.20
CA VAL A 199 6.55 -1.27 -22.47
C VAL A 199 7.69 -2.07 -23.09
N ARG A 200 8.65 -1.37 -23.72
CA ARG A 200 9.79 -1.96 -24.44
C ARG A 200 11.08 -1.25 -24.03
N PRO A 201 11.75 -1.68 -22.95
CA PRO A 201 12.96 -1.03 -22.46
C PRO A 201 13.94 -0.70 -23.61
N PRO A 202 14.47 0.54 -23.67
CA PRO A 202 14.44 1.57 -22.62
C PRO A 202 13.19 2.48 -22.65
N ASN A 203 12.20 2.24 -23.52
CA ASN A 203 11.08 3.15 -23.76
C ASN A 203 9.70 2.53 -23.46
N VAL A 204 8.74 3.37 -23.05
CA VAL A 204 7.32 3.06 -23.05
C VAL A 204 6.64 3.73 -24.24
N ILE A 205 5.69 3.04 -24.89
CA ILE A 205 4.94 3.56 -26.03
C ILE A 205 3.59 4.06 -25.53
N VAL A 206 3.35 5.36 -25.68
CA VAL A 206 2.20 6.07 -25.10
C VAL A 206 1.35 6.70 -26.18
N ALA A 207 0.09 6.28 -26.29
CA ALA A 207 -0.91 6.92 -27.13
C ALA A 207 -1.53 8.14 -26.46
N THR A 208 -1.77 9.19 -27.24
CA THR A 208 -2.52 10.39 -26.85
C THR A 208 -3.57 10.70 -27.91
N GLU A 209 -4.51 11.61 -27.62
CA GLU A 209 -5.50 12.08 -28.61
C GLU A 209 -4.83 12.61 -29.88
N SER A 210 -3.72 13.35 -29.72
CA SER A 210 -2.92 13.88 -30.84
C SER A 210 -1.97 12.86 -31.48
N SER A 211 -1.74 11.69 -30.86
CA SER A 211 -0.88 10.64 -31.40
C SER A 211 -1.41 9.25 -31.01
N PRO A 212 -2.46 8.76 -31.70
CA PRO A 212 -3.11 7.50 -31.36
C PRO A 212 -2.24 6.26 -31.58
N ALA A 213 -1.29 6.34 -32.53
CA ALA A 213 -0.32 5.28 -32.81
C ALA A 213 0.78 5.14 -31.74
N GLY A 214 0.89 6.13 -30.84
CA GLY A 214 1.82 6.14 -29.73
C GLY A 214 3.16 6.80 -30.04
N GLN A 215 3.75 7.42 -29.02
CA GLN A 215 5.11 7.95 -29.04
C GLN A 215 5.98 7.26 -27.99
N GLN A 216 7.27 7.18 -28.27
CA GLN A 216 8.25 6.65 -27.32
C GLN A 216 8.53 7.68 -26.22
N VAL A 217 8.44 7.24 -24.97
CA VAL A 217 8.82 8.00 -23.78
C VAL A 217 9.87 7.18 -23.02
N PRO A 218 11.03 7.75 -22.67
CA PRO A 218 12.05 7.04 -21.89
C PRO A 218 11.49 6.58 -20.54
N ILE A 219 11.68 5.30 -20.21
CA ILE A 219 11.27 4.73 -18.91
C ILE A 219 12.06 5.40 -17.77
N THR A 220 13.29 5.83 -18.04
CA THR A 220 14.13 6.58 -17.09
C THR A 220 13.48 7.87 -16.61
N TRP A 221 12.60 8.50 -17.39
CA TRP A 221 11.85 9.67 -16.92
C TRP A 221 10.81 9.31 -15.85
N VAL A 222 10.18 8.14 -15.98
CA VAL A 222 9.25 7.61 -14.96
C VAL A 222 10.01 7.16 -13.72
N GLU A 223 11.16 6.50 -13.89
CA GLU A 223 12.03 6.07 -12.79
C GLU A 223 12.54 7.27 -11.98
N ASN A 224 13.06 8.31 -12.65
CA ASN A 224 13.50 9.54 -11.99
C ASN A 224 12.35 10.20 -11.21
N ALA A 225 11.13 10.16 -11.74
CA ALA A 225 9.96 10.71 -11.06
C ALA A 225 9.55 9.89 -9.83
N LEU A 226 9.61 8.55 -9.90
CA LEU A 226 9.39 7.66 -8.76
C LEU A 226 10.48 7.80 -7.70
N GLN A 227 11.73 8.05 -8.10
CA GLN A 227 12.84 8.33 -7.17
C GLN A 227 12.67 9.67 -6.46
N LEU A 228 12.39 10.76 -7.21
CA LEU A 228 12.10 12.08 -6.64
C LEU A 228 10.91 12.06 -5.71
N LEU A 229 9.92 11.23 -6.04
CA LEU A 229 8.97 10.74 -5.07
C LEU A 229 9.78 10.08 -3.93
N ARG A 230 10.19 8.82 -3.94
CA ARG A 230 10.85 8.11 -2.81
C ARG A 230 11.74 8.94 -1.86
N GLU A 231 12.52 9.89 -2.36
CA GLU A 231 13.44 10.72 -1.59
C GLU A 231 12.83 11.95 -0.89
N HIS A 232 11.87 12.66 -1.51
CA HIS A 232 11.64 14.05 -1.11
C HIS A 232 10.28 14.38 -0.56
N GLY A 233 9.25 13.86 -1.20
CA GLY A 233 8.00 14.59 -1.08
C GLY A 233 7.02 14.29 -2.16
N SER A 234 7.57 14.44 -3.31
CA SER A 234 6.76 15.09 -4.30
C SER A 234 7.61 15.22 -5.51
N VAL A 235 6.92 15.33 -6.62
CA VAL A 235 7.56 15.58 -7.89
C VAL A 235 6.73 16.59 -8.65
N THR A 236 7.38 17.65 -9.13
CA THR A 236 6.73 18.66 -9.95
C THR A 236 6.71 18.19 -11.40
N ILE A 237 5.51 18.07 -11.96
CA ILE A 237 5.23 17.67 -13.32
C ILE A 237 5.55 18.82 -14.29
N HIS A 238 6.85 19.02 -14.54
CA HIS A 238 7.37 20.04 -15.45
C HIS A 238 8.51 19.50 -16.32
N PRO A 239 8.65 19.94 -17.59
CA PRO A 239 9.72 19.50 -18.47
C PRO A 239 11.13 19.70 -17.90
N ASP A 240 11.34 20.75 -17.12
CA ASP A 240 12.65 21.05 -16.52
C ASP A 240 13.06 20.07 -15.42
N GLN A 241 12.10 19.39 -14.78
CA GLN A 241 12.36 18.45 -13.68
C GLN A 241 12.24 16.99 -14.11
N ILE A 242 11.35 16.67 -15.05
CA ILE A 242 11.04 15.28 -15.44
C ILE A 242 11.15 15.00 -16.94
N GLY A 243 11.54 16.00 -17.74
CA GLY A 243 11.67 15.88 -19.18
C GLY A 243 10.36 16.09 -19.95
N TYR A 244 10.47 16.04 -21.28
CA TYR A 244 9.35 16.17 -22.19
C TYR A 244 8.26 15.14 -21.85
N ARG A 245 6.98 15.40 -22.17
CA ARG A 245 5.85 14.50 -21.80
C ARG A 245 5.59 14.35 -20.29
N SER A 246 5.98 15.33 -19.46
CA SER A 246 5.65 15.39 -18.03
C SER A 246 4.17 15.05 -17.72
N ALA A 247 3.23 15.48 -18.57
CA ALA A 247 1.80 15.17 -18.42
C ALA A 247 1.47 13.66 -18.38
N PHE A 248 2.16 12.84 -19.17
CA PHE A 248 2.02 11.37 -19.12
C PHE A 248 2.58 10.81 -17.81
N ILE A 249 3.74 11.31 -17.37
CA ILE A 249 4.38 10.86 -16.13
C ILE A 249 3.47 11.17 -14.94
N GLY A 250 2.91 12.37 -14.87
CA GLY A 250 1.91 12.71 -13.85
C GLY A 250 0.69 11.78 -13.87
N ALA A 251 0.21 11.38 -15.04
CA ALA A 251 -0.92 10.46 -15.17
C ALA A 251 -0.61 9.03 -14.68
N VAL A 252 0.64 8.58 -14.85
CA VAL A 252 1.14 7.30 -14.31
C VAL A 252 1.23 7.36 -12.79
N LEU A 253 1.83 8.42 -12.24
CA LEU A 253 2.01 8.57 -10.79
C LEU A 253 0.68 8.69 -10.04
N LEU A 254 -0.33 9.29 -10.67
CA LEU A 254 -1.70 9.35 -10.11
C LEU A 254 -2.40 7.99 -10.00
N GLN A 255 -1.86 6.91 -10.58
CA GLN A 255 -2.36 5.56 -10.37
C GLN A 255 -1.86 4.93 -9.08
N LEU A 256 -0.85 5.54 -8.45
CA LEU A 256 -0.33 5.05 -7.17
C LEU A 256 -1.35 5.34 -6.06
N PRO A 257 -1.55 4.40 -5.12
CA PRO A 257 -2.46 4.63 -4.00
C PRO A 257 -2.13 5.93 -3.27
N TYR A 258 -3.16 6.71 -2.95
CA TYR A 258 -3.06 7.97 -2.21
C TYR A 258 -2.31 9.10 -2.91
N ALA A 259 -1.90 8.93 -4.17
CA ALA A 259 -1.31 10.02 -4.95
C ALA A 259 -2.34 11.12 -5.22
N GLN A 260 -1.97 12.36 -4.92
CA GLN A 260 -2.75 13.57 -5.11
C GLN A 260 -1.96 14.57 -5.96
N SER A 261 -2.65 15.34 -6.79
CA SER A 261 -2.07 16.41 -7.61
C SER A 261 -2.54 17.77 -7.13
N THR A 262 -1.64 18.73 -7.05
CA THR A 262 -1.93 20.08 -6.54
C THR A 262 -1.07 21.15 -7.20
N GLY A 263 -1.53 22.40 -7.18
CA GLY A 263 -0.74 23.54 -7.66
C GLY A 263 -0.57 23.61 -9.18
N SER A 264 0.22 24.59 -9.63
CA SER A 264 0.56 24.81 -11.04
C SER A 264 1.98 25.40 -11.14
N PRO A 265 2.96 24.72 -11.76
CA PRO A 265 2.88 23.41 -12.40
C PRO A 265 2.46 22.29 -11.42
N PRO A 266 1.78 21.22 -11.89
CA PRO A 266 1.22 20.21 -10.99
C PRO A 266 2.31 19.52 -10.17
N VAL A 267 2.10 19.40 -8.86
CA VAL A 267 2.97 18.65 -7.93
C VAL A 267 2.22 17.40 -7.51
N ILE A 268 2.81 16.22 -7.72
CA ILE A 268 2.27 14.94 -7.24
C ILE A 268 2.88 14.61 -5.88
N SER A 269 2.07 14.19 -4.91
CA SER A 269 2.48 13.83 -3.55
C SER A 269 1.49 12.81 -2.93
N PHE A 270 1.82 12.10 -1.85
CA PHE A 270 0.90 11.15 -1.19
C PHE A 270 0.13 11.82 -0.06
N GLY A 271 -1.19 11.89 -0.18
CA GLY A 271 -2.05 12.42 0.88
C GLY A 271 -2.31 11.37 1.96
N ALA A 272 -2.23 11.75 3.23
CA ALA A 272 -2.90 10.98 4.29
C ALA A 272 -4.40 10.97 3.96
N GLY A 273 -5.00 9.80 3.75
CA GLY A 273 -6.32 9.65 3.15
C GLY A 273 -7.39 10.54 3.80
N THR A 274 -7.74 11.63 3.13
CA THR A 274 -8.92 12.45 3.42
C THR A 274 -9.98 12.17 2.35
N ALA A 275 -11.18 11.78 2.78
CA ALA A 275 -12.37 11.99 1.99
C ALA A 275 -12.59 13.52 1.88
N ALA A 276 -12.93 14.00 0.69
CA ALA A 276 -13.12 15.43 0.32
C ALA A 276 -13.75 16.26 1.47
N GLU A 277 -13.25 17.45 1.81
CA GLU A 277 -13.09 18.64 0.96
C GLU A 277 -11.77 19.42 1.15
N SER A 278 -11.31 19.99 0.02
CA SER A 278 -10.46 21.17 -0.23
C SER A 278 -9.20 21.49 0.61
N ASP A 279 -8.13 21.75 -0.14
CA ASP A 279 -6.87 22.45 0.18
C ASP A 279 -5.79 21.71 0.98
N ALA A 280 -4.76 21.21 0.26
CA ALA A 280 -3.34 21.27 0.67
C ALA A 280 -2.43 20.57 -0.34
N SER A 281 -1.18 21.01 -0.39
CA SER A 281 0.00 20.20 -0.71
C SER A 281 1.26 20.87 -0.16
N PRO A 282 2.44 20.21 -0.19
CA PRO A 282 2.70 18.84 -0.64
C PRO A 282 3.58 18.04 0.32
N GLN A 283 3.39 16.72 0.39
CA GLN A 283 4.44 15.86 0.95
C GLN A 283 4.40 14.44 0.42
N SER A 284 5.59 13.84 0.54
CA SER A 284 5.93 12.43 0.49
C SER A 284 7.48 12.11 0.45
N PRO A 285 8.07 11.26 -0.38
CA PRO A 285 8.81 10.00 -0.20
C PRO A 285 9.22 9.26 1.14
N THR A 286 9.17 7.90 1.29
CA THR A 286 9.33 7.04 2.54
C THR A 286 10.22 5.78 2.43
N ASP A 287 10.26 4.87 3.47
CA ASP A 287 9.83 3.45 3.29
C ASP A 287 9.23 2.61 4.49
N LYS A 288 8.10 1.89 4.25
CA LYS A 288 7.41 0.71 4.92
C LYS A 288 6.03 0.90 5.60
N VAL A 289 5.07 0.07 5.18
CA VAL A 289 3.59 0.12 5.39
C VAL A 289 3.12 -0.70 6.62
N ALA A 290 2.23 -0.14 7.45
CA ALA A 290 1.52 -0.85 8.52
C ALA A 290 -0.01 -0.83 8.27
N ALA A 291 -0.70 -1.96 8.54
CA ALA A 291 -2.12 -2.18 8.31
C ALA A 291 -3.07 -1.31 9.13
N ASP A 292 -4.06 -0.78 8.44
CA ASP A 292 -5.15 0.03 8.95
C ASP A 292 -6.45 -0.39 8.22
N PRO A 293 -7.64 -0.39 8.85
CA PRO A 293 -8.87 -0.80 8.23
C PRO A 293 -9.49 0.40 7.52
N PHE A 294 -10.07 0.11 6.37
CA PHE A 294 -10.68 1.07 5.48
C PHE A 294 -11.81 1.87 6.16
N THR A 295 -11.69 3.20 6.16
CA THR A 295 -12.68 4.16 6.71
C THR A 295 -13.47 4.90 5.62
N GLY A 296 -13.25 4.56 4.34
CA GLY A 296 -14.07 5.04 3.23
C GLY A 296 -15.44 4.36 3.20
N SER A 297 -16.37 4.86 2.39
CA SER A 297 -17.64 4.17 2.17
C SER A 297 -17.37 2.74 1.70
N LEU A 298 -17.91 1.75 2.44
CA LEU A 298 -17.84 0.33 2.09
C LEU A 298 -18.39 0.05 0.69
N GLU A 299 -19.22 0.97 0.17
CA GLU A 299 -19.80 0.93 -1.16
C GLU A 299 -19.51 2.25 -1.89
N LYS A 300 -18.95 2.15 -3.09
CA LYS A 300 -18.89 3.25 -4.06
C LYS A 300 -19.99 3.01 -5.10
N PRO A 301 -20.86 3.98 -5.41
CA PRO A 301 -21.80 3.82 -6.51
C PRO A 301 -21.04 3.62 -7.82
N PHE A 302 -21.17 2.42 -8.40
CA PHE A 302 -20.59 2.06 -9.68
C PHE A 302 -21.70 2.05 -10.73
N ALA A 303 -21.83 3.14 -11.48
CA ALA A 303 -22.58 3.15 -12.73
C ALA A 303 -21.74 2.44 -13.79
N GLY A 304 -21.69 1.11 -13.73
CA GLY A 304 -20.92 0.30 -14.65
C GLY A 304 -21.80 -0.54 -15.54
N THR A 305 -21.43 -0.60 -16.81
CA THR A 305 -21.89 -1.66 -17.70
C THR A 305 -21.32 -2.99 -17.18
N GLN A 306 -22.19 -3.93 -16.84
CA GLN A 306 -21.76 -5.27 -16.44
C GLN A 306 -21.09 -5.95 -17.65
N ARG A 307 -19.88 -6.47 -17.43
CA ARG A 307 -19.11 -7.21 -18.43
C ARG A 307 -19.79 -8.56 -18.71
N GLY A 308 -20.57 -8.65 -19.78
CA GLY A 308 -21.26 -9.89 -20.15
C GLY A 308 -20.32 -11.00 -20.63
N GLU A 309 -19.14 -10.63 -21.14
CA GLU A 309 -18.19 -11.57 -21.73
C GLU A 309 -17.40 -12.38 -20.70
N GLN A 310 -17.12 -11.84 -19.51
CA GLN A 310 -16.32 -12.55 -18.49
C GLN A 310 -17.07 -13.75 -17.90
N PRO A 311 -18.37 -13.66 -17.54
CA PRO A 311 -19.18 -14.84 -17.21
C PRO A 311 -19.31 -15.82 -18.38
N ALA A 312 -19.38 -15.32 -19.62
CA ALA A 312 -19.47 -16.16 -20.81
C ALA A 312 -18.16 -16.92 -21.08
N LEU A 313 -17.00 -16.27 -20.93
CA LEU A 313 -15.67 -16.89 -21.01
C LEU A 313 -15.52 -17.97 -19.94
N ARG A 314 -15.90 -17.66 -18.70
CA ARG A 314 -15.87 -18.63 -17.60
C ARG A 314 -16.76 -19.84 -17.89
N ARG A 315 -17.98 -19.61 -18.39
CA ARG A 315 -18.89 -20.70 -18.79
C ARG A 315 -18.35 -21.50 -19.97
N ARG A 316 -17.63 -20.87 -20.92
CA ARG A 316 -17.00 -21.55 -22.05
C ARG A 316 -15.87 -22.47 -21.59
N LEU A 317 -15.01 -21.99 -20.70
CA LEU A 317 -13.82 -22.71 -20.23
C LEU A 317 -14.14 -23.80 -19.21
N LEU A 318 -15.08 -23.56 -18.28
CA LEU A 318 -15.44 -24.50 -17.22
C LEU A 318 -16.72 -25.30 -17.50
N GLY A 319 -17.64 -24.78 -18.32
CA GLY A 319 -18.95 -25.40 -18.51
C GLY A 319 -19.67 -25.64 -17.18
N SER A 320 -20.01 -26.91 -16.93
CA SER A 320 -20.56 -27.42 -15.68
C SER A 320 -19.56 -28.23 -14.85
N MET A 321 -18.27 -28.17 -15.17
CA MET A 321 -17.24 -28.93 -14.48
C MET A 321 -17.06 -28.42 -13.05
N ALA A 322 -17.08 -29.34 -12.08
CA ALA A 322 -16.83 -29.02 -10.67
C ALA A 322 -15.34 -28.78 -10.40
N GLU A 323 -14.47 -29.39 -11.20
CA GLU A 323 -13.02 -29.29 -11.13
C GLU A 323 -12.45 -29.24 -12.56
N ALA A 324 -11.32 -28.58 -12.74
CA ALA A 324 -10.61 -28.54 -14.02
C ALA A 324 -9.11 -28.33 -13.80
N GLU A 325 -8.32 -28.56 -14.83
CA GLU A 325 -6.88 -28.34 -14.79
C GLU A 325 -6.55 -26.85 -14.99
N CYS A 326 -5.56 -26.37 -14.25
CA CYS A 326 -4.90 -25.12 -14.58
C CYS A 326 -4.03 -25.31 -15.83
N ALA A 327 -4.24 -24.48 -16.85
CA ALA A 327 -3.49 -24.52 -18.11
C ALA A 327 -1.97 -24.31 -17.94
N ILE A 328 -1.54 -23.73 -16.81
CA ILE A 328 -0.14 -23.39 -16.53
C ILE A 328 0.55 -24.48 -15.70
N CYS A 329 0.05 -24.78 -14.49
CA CYS A 329 0.70 -25.81 -13.67
C CYS A 329 0.24 -27.23 -13.98
N GLY A 330 -0.87 -27.42 -14.71
CA GLY A 330 -1.42 -28.75 -15.01
C GLY A 330 -2.14 -29.41 -13.82
N GLU A 331 -2.11 -28.80 -12.63
CA GLU A 331 -2.80 -29.34 -11.46
C GLU A 331 -4.32 -29.18 -11.57
N THR A 332 -5.06 -30.17 -11.08
CA THR A 332 -6.53 -30.13 -11.02
C THR A 332 -6.99 -29.38 -9.77
N TYR A 333 -7.89 -28.43 -9.96
CA TYR A 333 -8.48 -27.66 -8.87
C TYR A 333 -10.01 -27.63 -8.97
N PRO A 334 -10.70 -27.52 -7.81
CA PRO A 334 -12.09 -27.08 -7.79
C PRO A 334 -12.27 -25.79 -8.59
N ALA A 335 -13.34 -25.69 -9.38
CA ALA A 335 -13.61 -24.58 -10.29
C ALA A 335 -13.55 -23.20 -9.62
N ARG A 336 -13.85 -23.12 -8.32
CA ARG A 336 -13.74 -21.89 -7.49
C ARG A 336 -12.32 -21.34 -7.35
N PHE A 337 -11.30 -22.17 -7.55
CA PHE A 337 -9.88 -21.80 -7.46
C PHE A 337 -9.22 -21.60 -8.82
N LEU A 338 -10.01 -21.56 -9.89
CA LEU A 338 -9.56 -21.27 -11.24
C LEU A 338 -10.17 -19.96 -11.72
N TRP A 339 -9.33 -19.07 -12.24
CA TRP A 339 -9.75 -17.87 -12.96
C TRP A 339 -9.84 -18.16 -14.45
N ALA A 340 -10.85 -17.55 -15.08
CA ALA A 340 -10.94 -17.45 -16.53
C ALA A 340 -10.09 -16.24 -16.96
N ALA A 341 -8.78 -16.46 -17.03
CA ALA A 341 -7.79 -15.44 -17.31
C ALA A 341 -7.75 -15.12 -18.80
N HIS A 342 -7.64 -13.85 -19.16
CA HIS A 342 -7.35 -13.49 -20.55
C HIS A 342 -5.85 -13.68 -20.81
N ILE A 343 -5.49 -14.31 -21.94
CA ILE A 343 -4.10 -14.47 -22.35
C ILE A 343 -3.49 -13.11 -22.76
N LYS A 344 -4.26 -12.34 -23.54
CA LYS A 344 -3.99 -10.92 -23.82
C LYS A 344 -4.87 -10.07 -22.92
N PRO A 345 -4.35 -9.13 -22.10
CA PRO A 345 -5.15 -8.37 -21.16
C PRO A 345 -6.34 -7.69 -21.83
N ARG A 346 -7.51 -7.83 -21.22
CA ARG A 346 -8.78 -7.32 -21.77
C ARG A 346 -8.76 -5.82 -22.09
N SER A 347 -7.98 -5.04 -21.33
CA SER A 347 -7.80 -3.58 -21.51
C SER A 347 -7.22 -3.21 -22.87
N VAL A 348 -6.44 -4.11 -23.47
CA VAL A 348 -5.80 -3.96 -24.78
C VAL A 348 -6.38 -4.86 -25.87
N CYS A 349 -7.27 -5.79 -25.53
CA CYS A 349 -8.06 -6.50 -26.53
C CYS A 349 -8.97 -5.53 -27.30
N THR A 350 -8.97 -5.69 -28.61
CA THR A 350 -10.00 -5.14 -29.50
C THR A 350 -11.35 -5.79 -29.20
N ASP A 351 -12.39 -5.16 -29.71
CA ASP A 351 -13.76 -5.64 -29.58
C ASP A 351 -13.98 -7.02 -30.20
N THR A 352 -13.27 -7.34 -31.29
CA THR A 352 -13.28 -8.68 -31.90
C THR A 352 -12.59 -9.68 -30.99
N GLU A 353 -11.41 -9.34 -30.45
CA GLU A 353 -10.66 -10.24 -29.55
C GLU A 353 -11.42 -10.51 -28.24
N ARG A 354 -12.11 -9.51 -27.67
CA ARG A 354 -12.98 -9.71 -26.49
C ARG A 354 -14.15 -10.66 -26.74
N ARG A 355 -14.57 -10.82 -28.00
CA ARG A 355 -15.64 -11.74 -28.41
C ARG A 355 -15.09 -13.13 -28.75
N ASP A 356 -13.77 -13.29 -28.89
CA ASP A 356 -13.14 -14.59 -29.16
C ASP A 356 -12.98 -15.42 -27.87
N LEU A 357 -14.10 -15.76 -27.25
CA LEU A 357 -14.15 -16.51 -26.00
C LEU A 357 -13.56 -17.92 -26.10
N THR A 358 -13.26 -18.39 -27.30
CA THR A 358 -12.68 -19.72 -27.54
C THR A 358 -11.18 -19.72 -27.36
N HIS A 359 -10.51 -18.60 -27.68
CA HIS A 359 -9.05 -18.55 -27.75
C HIS A 359 -8.43 -17.43 -26.91
N VAL A 360 -9.20 -16.41 -26.51
CA VAL A 360 -8.68 -15.24 -25.78
C VAL A 360 -8.35 -15.53 -24.32
N GLY A 361 -8.79 -16.67 -23.77
CA GLY A 361 -8.61 -16.98 -22.36
C GLY A 361 -8.27 -18.43 -22.06
N MET A 362 -7.77 -18.65 -20.85
CA MET A 362 -7.37 -19.94 -20.32
C MET A 362 -7.71 -20.04 -18.82
N LEU A 363 -7.69 -21.26 -18.27
CA LEU A 363 -7.86 -21.45 -16.83
C LEU A 363 -6.52 -21.34 -16.11
N ALA A 364 -6.42 -20.40 -15.17
CA ALA A 364 -5.23 -20.21 -14.34
C ALA A 364 -5.60 -20.33 -12.85
N CYS A 365 -4.76 -20.98 -12.04
CA CYS A 365 -5.07 -21.15 -10.62
C CYS A 365 -4.75 -19.89 -9.82
N VAL A 366 -5.55 -19.66 -8.77
CA VAL A 366 -5.34 -18.58 -7.79
C VAL A 366 -4.10 -18.78 -6.92
N PHE A 367 -3.52 -19.99 -6.94
CA PHE A 367 -2.34 -20.35 -6.15
C PHE A 367 -1.02 -19.85 -6.77
N GLY A 368 -1.11 -18.95 -7.75
CA GLY A 368 0.02 -18.14 -8.23
C GLY A 368 0.28 -18.24 -9.73
N CYS A 369 -0.29 -19.20 -10.45
CA CYS A 369 -0.09 -19.30 -11.90
C CYS A 369 -0.64 -18.07 -12.63
N ASP A 370 -1.81 -17.60 -12.23
CA ASP A 370 -2.39 -16.38 -12.82
C ASP A 370 -1.50 -15.15 -12.56
N ALA A 371 -1.16 -14.91 -11.29
CA ALA A 371 -0.32 -13.78 -10.91
C ALA A 371 1.07 -13.80 -11.55
N LEU A 372 1.71 -14.98 -11.65
CA LEU A 372 3.02 -15.12 -12.30
C LEU A 372 2.94 -14.83 -13.81
N PHE A 373 1.84 -15.23 -14.46
CA PHE A 373 1.61 -14.96 -15.87
C PHE A 373 1.31 -13.47 -16.08
N GLU A 374 0.34 -12.89 -15.38
CA GLU A 374 -0.01 -11.47 -15.50
C GLU A 374 1.17 -10.54 -15.20
N ALA A 375 1.99 -10.88 -14.19
CA ALA A 375 3.18 -10.11 -13.85
C ALA A 375 4.36 -10.33 -14.81
N GLY A 376 4.27 -11.28 -15.75
CA GLY A 376 5.28 -11.54 -16.77
C GLY A 376 6.49 -12.37 -16.32
N TYR A 377 6.42 -13.02 -15.15
CA TYR A 377 7.45 -13.96 -14.70
C TYR A 377 7.45 -15.27 -15.49
N ILE A 378 6.31 -15.61 -16.08
CA ILE A 378 6.18 -16.73 -17.02
C ILE A 378 5.49 -16.25 -18.31
N SER A 379 5.87 -16.83 -19.43
CA SER A 379 5.15 -16.71 -20.70
C SER A 379 5.16 -18.04 -21.44
N ILE A 380 4.52 -18.10 -22.61
CA ILE A 380 4.48 -19.30 -23.44
C ILE A 380 5.16 -18.96 -24.76
N ASN A 381 6.15 -19.75 -25.15
CA ASN A 381 6.86 -19.57 -26.42
C ASN A 381 6.04 -20.10 -27.61
N GLU A 382 6.54 -19.89 -28.83
CA GLU A 382 5.90 -20.31 -30.08
C GLU A 382 5.61 -21.82 -30.18
N ASN A 383 6.34 -22.64 -29.42
CA ASN A 383 6.16 -24.09 -29.35
C ASN A 383 5.14 -24.51 -28.28
N GLY A 384 4.48 -23.56 -27.61
CA GLY A 384 3.49 -23.85 -26.56
C GLY A 384 4.09 -24.27 -25.23
N HIS A 385 5.37 -24.00 -24.96
CA HIS A 385 6.02 -24.33 -23.70
C HIS A 385 6.23 -23.10 -22.83
N ILE A 386 6.14 -23.29 -21.50
CA ILE A 386 6.40 -22.24 -20.52
C ILE A 386 7.88 -21.84 -20.59
N VAL A 387 8.10 -20.53 -20.67
CA VAL A 387 9.40 -19.88 -20.46
C VAL A 387 9.31 -18.98 -19.24
N THR A 388 10.32 -19.01 -18.38
CA THR A 388 10.41 -18.20 -17.16
C THR A 388 11.39 -17.05 -17.34
N SER A 389 11.16 -15.96 -16.61
CA SER A 389 12.02 -14.78 -16.64
C SER A 389 13.43 -15.10 -16.12
N ALA A 390 14.46 -14.62 -16.82
CA ALA A 390 15.86 -14.81 -16.43
C ALA A 390 16.30 -13.97 -15.21
N SER A 391 15.44 -13.06 -14.72
CA SER A 391 15.70 -12.26 -13.53
C SER A 391 15.89 -13.17 -12.31
N GLU A 392 17.01 -13.03 -11.58
CA GLU A 392 17.19 -13.76 -10.32
C GLU A 392 16.01 -13.44 -9.40
N PRO A 393 15.17 -14.43 -9.03
CA PRO A 393 14.01 -14.14 -8.21
C PRO A 393 14.51 -13.70 -6.84
N GLU A 394 14.21 -12.47 -6.43
CA GLU A 394 14.57 -11.92 -5.11
C GLU A 394 14.10 -12.80 -3.94
N HIS A 395 13.15 -13.70 -4.21
CA HIS A 395 12.53 -14.58 -3.23
C HIS A 395 12.54 -16.05 -3.67
N LYS A 396 13.08 -16.90 -2.79
CA LYS A 396 13.17 -18.37 -2.96
C LYS A 396 11.84 -19.04 -3.32
N ALA A 397 10.72 -18.53 -2.81
CA ALA A 397 9.40 -19.08 -3.09
C ALA A 397 9.00 -18.90 -4.57
N ILE A 398 9.36 -17.77 -5.18
CA ILE A 398 9.12 -17.49 -6.60
C ILE A 398 10.05 -18.35 -7.44
N ALA A 399 11.35 -18.39 -7.10
CA ALA A 399 12.34 -19.22 -7.79
C ALA A 399 11.92 -20.69 -7.88
N ASN A 400 11.46 -21.27 -6.77
CA ASN A 400 10.99 -22.65 -6.75
C ASN A 400 9.76 -22.86 -7.65
N LYS A 401 8.84 -21.90 -7.70
CA LYS A 401 7.67 -21.99 -8.59
C LYS A 401 8.07 -21.90 -10.06
N LEU A 402 8.97 -20.99 -10.43
CA LEU A 402 9.45 -20.85 -11.80
C LEU A 402 10.17 -22.13 -12.26
N ALA A 403 11.09 -22.64 -11.45
CA ALA A 403 11.80 -23.89 -11.75
C ALA A 403 10.85 -25.09 -11.97
N ASN A 404 9.74 -25.15 -11.22
CA ASN A 404 8.75 -26.21 -11.38
C ASN A 404 7.89 -26.06 -12.65
N LEU A 405 7.78 -24.86 -13.21
CA LEU A 405 6.94 -24.54 -14.37
C LEU A 405 7.70 -24.51 -15.69
N GLU A 406 8.99 -24.18 -15.68
CA GLU A 406 9.84 -24.08 -16.87
C GLU A 406 9.70 -25.30 -17.78
N GLY A 407 9.50 -25.05 -19.08
CA GLY A 407 9.45 -26.09 -20.10
C GLY A 407 8.18 -26.96 -20.09
N ARG A 408 7.20 -26.72 -19.22
CA ARG A 408 5.92 -27.46 -19.28
C ARG A 408 5.11 -27.06 -20.53
N PRO A 409 4.41 -28.00 -21.18
CA PRO A 409 3.51 -27.68 -22.28
C PRO A 409 2.20 -27.05 -21.76
N VAL A 410 1.69 -26.05 -22.47
CA VAL A 410 0.42 -25.37 -22.18
C VAL A 410 -0.61 -25.75 -23.23
N SER A 411 -1.59 -26.57 -22.84
CA SER A 411 -2.65 -27.06 -23.73
C SER A 411 -3.52 -25.95 -24.33
N ALA A 412 -3.60 -24.80 -23.66
CA ALA A 412 -4.29 -23.62 -24.17
C ALA A 412 -3.57 -22.95 -25.35
N HIS A 413 -2.30 -23.27 -25.62
CA HIS A 413 -1.56 -22.76 -26.78
C HIS A 413 -1.87 -23.55 -28.04
N THR A 414 -2.70 -22.97 -28.90
CA THR A 414 -3.14 -23.52 -30.18
C THR A 414 -2.79 -22.57 -31.30
N LYS A 415 -2.91 -22.99 -32.56
CA LYS A 415 -2.75 -22.08 -33.72
C LYS A 415 -3.66 -20.85 -33.63
N ALA A 416 -4.84 -20.97 -33.03
CA ALA A 416 -5.82 -19.89 -32.93
C ALA A 416 -5.57 -18.96 -31.73
N SER A 417 -4.96 -19.44 -30.65
CA SER A 417 -4.60 -18.63 -29.46
C SER A 417 -3.15 -18.11 -29.50
N ALA A 418 -2.32 -18.61 -30.41
CA ALA A 418 -0.89 -18.26 -30.52
C ALA A 418 -0.63 -16.76 -30.61
N ALA A 419 -1.49 -16.00 -31.31
CA ALA A 419 -1.35 -14.55 -31.41
C ALA A 419 -1.50 -13.82 -30.06
N TYR A 420 -2.32 -14.35 -29.15
CA TYR A 420 -2.48 -13.80 -27.80
C TYR A 420 -1.27 -14.08 -26.92
N PHE A 421 -0.72 -15.30 -26.99
CA PHE A 421 0.51 -15.66 -26.29
C PHE A 421 1.72 -14.88 -26.82
N ALA A 422 1.83 -14.72 -28.15
CA ALA A 422 2.87 -13.90 -28.77
C ALA A 422 2.75 -12.43 -28.33
N TRP A 423 1.52 -11.90 -28.21
CA TRP A 423 1.31 -10.57 -27.65
C TRP A 423 1.79 -10.51 -26.20
N HIS A 424 1.43 -11.49 -25.37
CA HIS A 424 1.87 -11.53 -23.98
C HIS A 424 3.39 -11.56 -23.87
N GLN A 425 4.04 -12.44 -24.64
CA GLN A 425 5.50 -12.59 -24.68
C GLN A 425 6.18 -11.28 -25.09
N ALA A 426 5.64 -10.57 -26.08
CA ALA A 426 6.24 -9.34 -26.58
C ALA A 426 6.01 -8.10 -25.68
N ASN A 427 5.05 -8.12 -24.75
CA ASN A 427 4.61 -6.92 -24.01
C ASN A 427 4.70 -7.04 -22.49
N LEU A 428 4.56 -8.24 -21.93
CA LEU A 428 4.53 -8.47 -20.49
C LEU A 428 5.70 -9.30 -19.98
N PHE A 429 6.19 -10.26 -20.76
CA PHE A 429 7.26 -11.17 -20.34
C PHE A 429 8.54 -10.41 -19.95
N ARG A 430 9.17 -10.86 -18.86
CA ARG A 430 10.38 -10.28 -18.26
C ARG A 430 11.69 -10.90 -18.76
N GLY A 431 11.68 -11.62 -19.87
CA GLY A 431 12.85 -12.29 -20.44
C GLY A 431 13.14 -11.93 -21.89
#